data_AF-A0A6P1ZE17-F1
#
_entry.id   AF-A0A6P1ZE17-F1
#
_cell.length_a   1.000
_cell.length_b   1.000
_cell.length_c   1.000
_cell.angle_alpha   90.00
_cell.angle_beta   90.00
_cell.angle_gamma   90.00
#
_symmetry.space_group_name_H-M   'P 1'
#
loop_
_entity.id
_entity.type
_entity.pdbx_description
1 polymer ?
#
loop_
_entity_poly.entity_id
_entity_poly.type
_entity_poly.pdbx_seq_one_letter_code
_entity_poly.pdbx_strand_id
1 'polypeptide(L)'
;RLLCELVEKVDHMLAVGPLAAPHAAQALMNARDRVRRQARGRFEAAEVERWLDKLPTRYLLTRDASEIVTHMEESGQLIADQEEKIRRKPYGRGCLGVHRSLNRSMCAGLHEVTVFAGEADGLLATFPGAMALQQLSMYAADVFILGDGTDVDIFTVVGLPDALYPEAVFNRLSMHIREASAGRLDLAYRIA
;
A
#
# COMPACT_ATOMS: atom_id res chain seq x y z
N ARG A 1 -33.43 -7.38 8.22
CA ARG A 1 -33.13 -8.83 8.37
C ARG A 1 -31.68 -9.13 7.98
N LEU A 2 -31.21 -8.72 6.80
CA LEU A 2 -29.80 -8.85 6.36
C LEU A 2 -28.77 -8.25 7.33
N LEU A 3 -29.07 -7.10 7.94
CA LEU A 3 -28.16 -6.41 8.87
C LEU A 3 -27.97 -7.19 10.19
N CYS A 4 -29.03 -7.79 10.72
CA CYS A 4 -28.95 -8.65 11.90
C CYS A 4 -28.18 -9.94 11.59
N GLU A 5 -28.42 -10.53 10.41
CA GLU A 5 -27.75 -11.75 9.96
C GLU A 5 -26.25 -11.51 9.68
N LEU A 6 -25.88 -10.31 9.24
CA LEU A 6 -24.49 -9.87 9.10
C LEU A 6 -23.83 -9.67 10.47
N VAL A 7 -24.51 -8.99 11.41
CA VAL A 7 -24.01 -8.80 12.78
C VAL A 7 -23.82 -10.14 13.47
N GLU A 8 -24.78 -11.07 13.36
CA GLU A 8 -24.67 -12.42 13.91
C GLU A 8 -23.52 -13.22 13.28
N LYS A 9 -23.30 -13.09 11.96
CA LYS A 9 -22.16 -13.74 11.28
C LYS A 9 -20.83 -13.12 11.69
N VAL A 10 -20.76 -11.80 11.85
CA VAL A 10 -19.55 -11.10 12.33
C VAL A 10 -19.25 -11.48 13.77
N ASP A 11 -20.24 -11.45 14.67
CA ASP A 11 -20.09 -11.88 16.06
C ASP A 11 -19.68 -13.35 16.17
N HIS A 12 -20.26 -14.22 15.35
CA HIS A 12 -19.86 -15.63 15.30
C HIS A 12 -18.43 -15.82 14.77
N MET A 13 -18.01 -15.06 13.75
CA MET A 13 -16.65 -15.08 13.23
C MET A 13 -15.62 -14.51 14.21
N LEU A 14 -16.02 -13.55 15.06
CA LEU A 14 -15.19 -12.99 16.12
C LEU A 14 -15.12 -13.92 17.36
N ALA A 15 -16.21 -14.64 17.66
CA ALA A 15 -16.29 -15.54 18.81
C ALA A 15 -15.72 -16.95 18.55
N VAL A 16 -15.86 -17.49 17.34
CA VAL A 16 -15.53 -18.88 16.99
C VAL A 16 -14.72 -19.01 15.69
N GLY A 17 -14.70 -17.97 14.86
CA GLY A 17 -14.00 -17.97 13.57
C GLY A 17 -12.47 -17.84 13.69
N PRO A 18 -11.74 -17.81 12.55
CA PRO A 18 -10.27 -17.72 12.52
C PRO A 18 -9.69 -16.46 13.18
N LEU A 19 -10.54 -15.50 13.57
CA LEU A 19 -10.21 -14.28 14.30
C LEU A 19 -10.41 -14.42 15.83
N ALA A 20 -10.91 -15.56 16.32
CA ALA A 20 -11.10 -15.82 17.75
C ALA A 20 -9.75 -15.99 18.48
N ALA A 21 -9.68 -15.39 19.66
CA ALA A 21 -8.47 -14.86 20.31
C ALA A 21 -7.22 -15.75 20.45
N PRO A 22 -7.27 -17.11 20.57
CA PRO A 22 -6.05 -17.93 20.62
C PRO A 22 -5.39 -18.15 19.25
N HIS A 23 -6.20 -18.41 18.22
CA HIS A 23 -5.70 -18.70 16.87
C HIS A 23 -5.21 -17.45 16.15
N ALA A 24 -5.88 -16.31 16.38
CA ALA A 24 -5.47 -15.02 15.83
C ALA A 24 -4.12 -14.55 16.41
N ALA A 25 -3.92 -14.71 17.72
CA ALA A 25 -2.65 -14.37 18.37
C ALA A 25 -1.50 -15.24 17.85
N GLN A 26 -1.71 -16.56 17.73
CA GLN A 26 -0.70 -17.47 17.19
C GLN A 26 -0.40 -17.18 15.72
N ALA A 27 -1.42 -16.89 14.90
CA ALA A 27 -1.24 -16.51 13.51
C ALA A 27 -0.41 -15.24 13.37
N LEU A 28 -0.66 -14.24 14.22
CA LEU A 28 0.10 -13.00 14.25
C LEU A 28 1.56 -13.23 14.67
N MET A 29 1.80 -14.01 15.72
CA MET A 29 3.16 -14.38 16.15
C MET A 29 3.92 -15.10 15.04
N ASN A 30 3.27 -16.08 14.39
CA ASN A 30 3.84 -16.82 13.27
C ASN A 30 4.15 -15.90 12.08
N ALA A 31 3.29 -14.93 11.79
CA ALA A 31 3.51 -13.94 10.74
C ALA A 31 4.74 -13.07 11.06
N ARG A 32 4.83 -12.53 12.28
CA ARG A 32 6.02 -11.77 12.75
C ARG A 32 7.30 -12.60 12.62
N ASP A 33 7.28 -13.86 13.03
CA ASP A 33 8.45 -14.75 12.94
C ASP A 33 8.86 -15.09 11.51
N ARG A 34 7.90 -15.16 10.57
CA ARG A 34 8.21 -15.30 9.15
C ARG A 34 8.89 -14.04 8.61
N VAL A 35 8.37 -12.86 8.94
CA VAL A 35 8.98 -11.57 8.52
C VAL A 35 10.40 -11.46 9.07
N ARG A 36 10.61 -11.71 10.36
CA ARG A 36 11.94 -11.72 10.99
C ARG A 36 12.93 -12.62 10.26
N ARG A 37 12.50 -13.83 9.89
CA ARG A 37 13.35 -14.78 9.16
C ARG A 37 13.70 -14.29 7.76
N GLN A 38 12.73 -13.72 7.04
CA GLN A 38 12.94 -13.19 5.68
C GLN A 38 13.78 -11.90 5.66
N ALA A 39 13.76 -11.11 6.73
CA ALA A 39 14.54 -9.89 6.85
C ALA A 39 16.02 -10.10 7.22
N ARG A 40 16.41 -11.32 7.60
CA ARG A 40 17.79 -11.63 8.00
C ARG A 40 18.78 -11.31 6.88
N GLY A 41 19.83 -10.58 7.23
CA GLY A 41 20.88 -10.18 6.28
C GLY A 41 20.52 -9.00 5.37
N ARG A 42 19.27 -8.50 5.44
CA ARG A 42 18.83 -7.26 4.75
C ARG A 42 18.65 -6.10 5.73
N PHE A 43 18.19 -6.40 6.94
CA PHE A 43 17.90 -5.42 7.97
C PHE A 43 18.51 -5.81 9.32
N GLU A 44 18.84 -4.79 10.11
CA GLU A 44 19.20 -4.98 11.52
C GLU A 44 18.00 -5.44 12.33
N ALA A 45 18.20 -6.35 13.28
CA ALA A 45 17.08 -6.93 14.06
C ALA A 45 16.24 -5.87 14.78
N ALA A 46 16.89 -4.82 15.31
CA ALA A 46 16.20 -3.72 15.95
C ALA A 46 15.34 -2.88 14.98
N GLU A 47 15.75 -2.79 13.70
CA GLU A 47 14.99 -2.12 12.66
C GLU A 47 13.74 -2.92 12.28
N VAL A 48 13.89 -4.25 12.16
CA VAL A 48 12.78 -5.15 11.91
C VAL A 48 11.71 -5.03 13.00
N GLU A 49 12.09 -5.04 14.28
CA GLU A 49 11.10 -4.89 15.36
C GLU A 49 10.41 -3.52 15.33
N ARG A 50 11.16 -2.42 15.13
CA ARG A 50 10.56 -1.08 15.00
C ARG A 50 9.54 -1.01 13.88
N TRP A 51 9.77 -1.72 12.78
CA TRP A 51 8.83 -1.76 11.67
C TRP A 51 7.62 -2.64 11.98
N LEU A 52 7.84 -3.84 12.53
CA LEU A 52 6.76 -4.74 12.96
C LEU A 52 5.80 -4.12 13.97
N ASP A 53 6.29 -3.22 14.82
CA ASP A 53 5.46 -2.53 15.84
C ASP A 53 4.56 -1.44 15.25
N LYS A 54 4.84 -0.98 14.02
CA LYS A 54 4.02 0.02 13.31
C LYS A 54 2.94 -0.61 12.43
N LEU A 55 2.99 -1.92 12.20
CA LEU A 55 2.10 -2.55 11.22
C LEU A 55 0.69 -2.77 11.77
N PRO A 56 -0.35 -2.44 11.00
CA PRO A 56 -1.70 -2.90 11.29
C PRO A 56 -1.77 -4.43 11.31
N THR A 57 -2.53 -5.00 12.25
CA THR A 57 -2.72 -6.46 12.36
C THR A 57 -3.20 -7.07 11.04
N ARG A 58 -4.13 -6.40 10.35
CA ARG A 58 -4.63 -6.86 9.05
C ARG A 58 -3.49 -7.01 8.04
N TYR A 59 -2.57 -6.06 7.98
CA TYR A 59 -1.44 -6.08 7.06
C TYR A 59 -0.57 -7.33 7.23
N LEU A 60 -0.20 -7.66 8.48
CA LEU A 60 0.57 -8.89 8.77
C LEU A 60 -0.17 -10.17 8.40
N LEU A 61 -1.50 -10.19 8.55
CA LEU A 61 -2.30 -11.39 8.33
C LEU A 61 -2.66 -11.60 6.87
N THR A 62 -2.70 -10.54 6.07
CA THR A 62 -3.12 -10.59 4.67
C THR A 62 -1.97 -10.59 3.68
N ARG A 63 -0.73 -10.31 4.10
CA ARG A 63 0.43 -10.19 3.21
C ARG A 63 1.48 -11.26 3.48
N ASP A 64 2.20 -11.62 2.42
CA ASP A 64 3.28 -12.59 2.51
C ASP A 64 4.51 -11.97 3.19
N ALA A 65 5.20 -12.75 4.02
CA ALA A 65 6.37 -12.24 4.75
C ALA A 65 7.48 -11.71 3.85
N SER A 66 7.68 -12.28 2.66
CA SER A 66 8.67 -11.77 1.70
C SER A 66 8.23 -10.44 1.07
N GLU A 67 6.94 -10.28 0.80
CA GLU A 67 6.36 -9.04 0.26
C GLU A 67 6.48 -7.92 1.31
N ILE A 68 6.15 -8.25 2.57
CA ILE A 68 6.33 -7.36 3.71
C ILE A 68 7.77 -6.84 3.79
N VAL A 69 8.78 -7.70 3.64
CA VAL A 69 10.19 -7.28 3.68
C VAL A 69 10.55 -6.36 2.50
N THR A 70 10.00 -6.58 1.31
CA THR A 70 10.17 -5.64 0.20
C THR A 70 9.50 -4.29 0.50
N HIS A 71 8.32 -4.30 1.12
CA HIS A 71 7.61 -3.09 1.51
C HIS A 71 8.37 -2.30 2.60
N MET A 72 9.12 -2.98 3.48
CA MET A 72 10.05 -2.33 4.42
C MET A 72 11.12 -1.52 3.69
N GLU A 73 11.72 -2.09 2.63
CA GLU A 73 12.76 -1.40 1.85
C GLU A 73 12.20 -0.16 1.17
N GLU A 74 11.05 -0.28 0.51
CA GLU A 74 10.40 0.85 -0.15
C GLU A 74 9.96 1.94 0.83
N SER A 75 9.50 1.57 2.03
CA SER A 75 9.17 2.53 3.09
C SER A 75 10.42 3.28 3.57
N GLY A 76 11.55 2.57 3.76
CA GLY A 76 12.82 3.20 4.13
C GLY A 76 13.33 4.17 3.05
N GLN A 77 13.19 3.79 1.79
CA GLN A 77 13.57 4.64 0.67
C GLN A 77 12.63 5.86 0.51
N LEU A 78 11.33 5.69 0.72
CA LEU A 78 10.37 6.80 0.76
C LEU A 78 10.80 7.86 1.79
N ILE A 79 11.17 7.42 3.00
CA ILE A 79 11.63 8.32 4.07
C ILE A 79 12.89 9.08 3.61
N ALA A 80 13.87 8.38 3.01
CA ALA A 80 15.08 9.01 2.49
C ALA A 80 14.78 10.06 1.39
N ASP A 81 13.87 9.73 0.47
CA ASP A 81 13.43 10.62 -0.62
C ASP A 81 12.71 11.88 -0.07
N GLN A 82 11.88 11.71 0.96
CA GLN A 82 11.22 12.81 1.67
C GLN A 82 12.23 13.71 2.38
N GLU A 83 13.17 13.13 3.15
CA GLU A 83 14.22 13.88 3.83
C GLU A 83 15.08 14.69 2.87
N GLU A 84 15.47 14.10 1.73
CA GLU A 84 16.24 14.80 0.70
C GLU A 84 15.46 15.99 0.14
N LYS A 85 14.17 15.83 -0.14
CA LYS A 85 13.34 16.88 -0.71
C LYS A 85 13.05 18.00 0.30
N ILE A 86 12.85 17.66 1.58
CA ILE A 86 12.76 18.63 2.68
C ILE A 86 14.07 19.43 2.78
N ARG A 87 15.24 18.76 2.76
CA ARG A 87 16.55 19.43 2.75
C ARG A 87 16.71 20.41 1.59
N ARG A 88 16.23 20.05 0.39
CA ARG A 88 16.26 20.91 -0.80
C ARG A 88 15.27 22.07 -0.74
N LYS A 89 14.13 21.91 -0.05
CA LYS A 89 13.05 22.89 0.02
C LYS A 89 12.48 23.01 1.45
N PRO A 90 13.26 23.58 2.40
CA PRO A 90 12.87 23.60 3.82
C PRO A 90 11.70 24.53 4.14
N TYR A 91 11.38 25.48 3.25
CA TYR A 91 10.33 26.51 3.47
C TYR A 91 9.04 26.26 2.65
N GLY A 92 8.70 25.02 2.28
CA GLY A 92 7.53 24.79 1.42
C GLY A 92 7.00 23.37 1.35
N ARG A 93 6.41 23.02 0.19
CA ARG A 93 5.77 21.74 -0.19
C ARG A 93 6.77 20.55 -0.28
N GLY A 94 7.67 20.41 0.68
CA GLY A 94 8.80 19.46 0.66
C GLY A 94 8.37 18.00 0.55
N CYS A 95 7.26 17.62 1.18
CA CYS A 95 6.77 16.23 1.15
C CYS A 95 5.78 15.94 0.01
N LEU A 96 5.14 16.98 -0.57
CA LEU A 96 4.02 16.79 -1.49
C LEU A 96 4.39 16.08 -2.79
N GLY A 97 3.70 14.99 -3.10
CA GLY A 97 3.96 14.18 -4.29
C GLY A 97 5.32 13.49 -4.24
N VAL A 98 5.78 13.08 -3.05
CA VAL A 98 6.81 12.04 -2.94
C VAL A 98 6.08 10.73 -2.66
N HIS A 99 6.13 9.83 -3.62
CA HIS A 99 5.59 8.50 -3.47
C HIS A 99 6.55 7.49 -4.10
N ARG A 100 6.46 6.26 -3.62
CA ARG A 100 7.11 5.09 -4.23
C ARG A 100 6.02 4.16 -4.74
N SER A 101 6.29 3.43 -5.81
CA SER A 101 5.34 2.46 -6.35
C SER A 101 6.04 1.20 -6.79
N LEU A 102 5.51 0.05 -6.38
CA LEU A 102 5.88 -1.26 -6.87
C LEU A 102 4.78 -1.78 -7.80
N ASN A 103 5.18 -2.47 -8.86
CA ASN A 103 4.26 -3.20 -9.71
C ASN A 103 4.61 -4.69 -9.73
N ARG A 104 3.58 -5.52 -9.72
CA ARG A 104 3.74 -6.97 -9.78
C ARG A 104 2.70 -7.56 -10.72
N SER A 105 3.16 -8.39 -11.65
CA SER A 105 2.24 -9.19 -12.46
C SER A 105 1.67 -10.32 -11.62
N MET A 106 0.35 -10.48 -11.66
CA MET A 106 -0.38 -11.56 -11.01
C MET A 106 -0.88 -12.56 -12.07
N CYS A 107 -1.51 -13.65 -11.61
CA CYS A 107 -2.20 -14.57 -12.51
C CYS A 107 -3.41 -13.90 -13.18
N ALA A 108 -3.87 -14.48 -14.30
CA ALA A 108 -5.07 -14.06 -15.02
C ALA A 108 -5.05 -12.61 -15.58
N GLY A 109 -3.88 -12.06 -15.86
CA GLY A 109 -3.74 -10.72 -16.45
C GLY A 109 -4.05 -9.59 -15.47
N LEU A 110 -4.07 -9.88 -14.17
CA LEU A 110 -4.16 -8.89 -13.11
C LEU A 110 -2.77 -8.34 -12.77
N HIS A 111 -2.74 -7.09 -12.34
CA HIS A 111 -1.52 -6.45 -11.86
C HIS A 111 -1.76 -5.84 -10.50
N GLU A 112 -0.85 -6.08 -9.56
CA GLU A 112 -0.83 -5.41 -8.28
C GLU A 112 0.06 -4.19 -8.36
N VAL A 113 -0.44 -3.06 -7.88
CA VAL A 113 0.30 -1.80 -7.74
C VAL A 113 0.26 -1.40 -6.29
N THR A 114 1.40 -1.48 -5.61
CA THR A 114 1.54 -0.99 -4.24
C THR A 114 2.13 0.40 -4.28
N VAL A 115 1.48 1.37 -3.63
CA VAL A 115 1.93 2.75 -3.58
C VAL A 115 2.17 3.15 -2.14
N PHE A 116 3.33 3.75 -1.88
CA PHE A 116 3.76 4.25 -0.59
C PHE A 116 3.81 5.77 -0.62
N ALA A 117 3.17 6.44 0.33
CA ALA A 117 3.20 7.89 0.46
C ALA A 117 3.12 8.31 1.93
N GLY A 118 3.33 9.59 2.22
CA GLY A 118 3.03 10.13 3.55
C GLY A 118 1.55 10.53 3.69
N GLU A 119 1.06 10.57 4.93
CA GLU A 119 -0.33 10.90 5.34
C GLU A 119 -0.98 12.10 4.63
N ALA A 120 -0.20 13.04 4.09
CA ALA A 120 -0.70 14.26 3.44
C ALA A 120 -1.02 14.14 1.94
N ASP A 121 -0.75 13.00 1.29
CA ASP A 121 -0.74 12.91 -0.18
C ASP A 121 -2.08 12.51 -0.83
N GLY A 122 -3.12 12.20 -0.04
CA GLY A 122 -4.47 11.92 -0.55
C GLY A 122 -4.52 10.77 -1.55
N LEU A 123 -3.72 9.74 -1.30
CA LEU A 123 -3.33 8.72 -2.27
C LEU A 123 -4.52 7.92 -2.80
N LEU A 124 -5.40 7.49 -1.89
CA LEU A 124 -6.58 6.70 -2.19
C LEU A 124 -7.54 7.39 -3.19
N ALA A 125 -7.69 8.71 -3.12
CA ALA A 125 -8.54 9.45 -4.06
C ALA A 125 -7.79 9.75 -5.37
N THR A 126 -6.48 9.97 -5.29
CA THR A 126 -5.63 10.31 -6.42
C THR A 126 -5.47 9.13 -7.39
N PHE A 127 -5.32 7.91 -6.86
CA PHE A 127 -5.02 6.73 -7.68
C PHE A 127 -6.15 6.37 -8.68
N PRO A 128 -7.43 6.23 -8.28
CA PRO A 128 -8.52 5.99 -9.23
C PRO A 128 -8.67 7.08 -10.29
N GLY A 129 -8.47 8.35 -9.92
CA GLY A 129 -8.50 9.45 -10.88
C GLY A 129 -7.36 9.35 -11.90
N ALA A 130 -6.15 9.02 -11.45
CA ALA A 130 -4.99 8.81 -12.33
C ALA A 130 -5.15 7.58 -13.24
N MET A 131 -5.83 6.52 -12.77
CA MET A 131 -6.21 5.35 -13.57
C MET A 131 -7.23 5.68 -14.65
N ALA A 132 -8.24 6.49 -14.32
CA ALA A 132 -9.28 6.89 -15.27
C ALA A 132 -8.69 7.60 -16.50
N LEU A 133 -7.65 8.43 -16.31
CA LEU A 133 -6.92 9.08 -17.40
C LEU A 133 -6.24 8.11 -18.38
N GLN A 134 -6.06 6.87 -17.97
CA GLN A 134 -5.42 5.81 -18.77
C GLN A 134 -6.38 4.67 -19.12
N GLN A 135 -7.69 4.87 -18.88
CA GLN A 135 -8.74 3.87 -19.13
C GLN A 135 -8.48 2.53 -18.41
N LEU A 136 -7.81 2.57 -17.25
CA LEU A 136 -7.57 1.41 -16.42
C LEU A 136 -8.74 1.14 -15.49
N SER A 137 -8.99 -0.13 -15.17
CA SER A 137 -10.04 -0.55 -14.25
C SER A 137 -9.45 -1.12 -12.96
N MET A 138 -10.06 -0.79 -11.83
CA MET A 138 -9.69 -1.32 -10.52
C MET A 138 -10.54 -2.56 -10.22
N TYR A 139 -9.87 -3.66 -9.87
CA TYR A 139 -10.51 -4.89 -9.42
C TYR A 139 -10.67 -4.92 -7.90
N ALA A 140 -9.65 -4.50 -7.15
CA ALA A 140 -9.65 -4.46 -5.69
C ALA A 140 -8.69 -3.39 -5.17
N ALA A 141 -8.89 -2.98 -3.91
CA ALA A 141 -7.97 -2.11 -3.19
C ALA A 141 -7.89 -2.53 -1.71
N ASP A 142 -6.66 -2.65 -1.20
CA ASP A 142 -6.36 -2.81 0.22
C ASP A 142 -5.57 -1.57 0.69
N VAL A 143 -6.10 -0.86 1.67
CA VAL A 143 -5.51 0.40 2.17
C VAL A 143 -5.02 0.22 3.60
N PHE A 144 -3.83 0.72 3.89
CA PHE A 144 -3.21 0.63 5.20
C PHE A 144 -2.47 1.92 5.55
N ILE A 145 -2.52 2.28 6.84
CA ILE A 145 -1.74 3.37 7.40
C ILE A 145 -0.84 2.75 8.46
N LEU A 146 0.47 2.90 8.32
CA LEU A 146 1.45 2.44 9.32
C LEU A 146 1.48 3.39 10.51
N GLY A 147 1.97 2.92 11.66
CA GLY A 147 2.03 3.70 12.90
C GLY A 147 2.90 4.96 12.85
N ASP A 148 3.67 5.18 11.77
CA ASP A 148 4.42 6.41 11.51
C ASP A 148 3.75 7.36 10.49
N GLY A 149 2.51 7.07 10.08
CA GLY A 149 1.77 7.88 9.11
C GLY A 149 2.10 7.58 7.65
N THR A 150 2.83 6.51 7.37
CA THR A 150 3.05 6.04 5.99
C THR A 150 1.79 5.35 5.48
N ASP A 151 1.24 5.85 4.38
CA ASP A 151 0.16 5.20 3.63
C ASP A 151 0.75 4.11 2.74
N VAL A 152 0.15 2.93 2.78
CA VAL A 152 0.47 1.79 1.91
C VAL A 152 -0.83 1.32 1.26
N ASP A 153 -1.04 1.76 0.02
CA ASP A 153 -2.21 1.43 -0.76
C ASP A 153 -1.86 0.38 -1.82
N ILE A 154 -2.54 -0.76 -1.78
CA ILE A 154 -2.34 -1.87 -2.71
C ILE A 154 -3.55 -1.99 -3.61
N PHE A 155 -3.35 -1.78 -4.91
CA PHE A 155 -4.41 -1.81 -5.91
C PHE A 155 -4.25 -2.99 -6.84
N THR A 156 -5.30 -3.77 -7.04
CA THR A 156 -5.36 -4.76 -8.12
C THR A 156 -6.00 -4.12 -9.34
N VAL A 157 -5.26 -4.06 -10.44
CA VAL A 157 -5.62 -3.43 -11.70
C VAL A 157 -5.86 -4.51 -12.77
N VAL A 158 -6.85 -4.26 -13.62
CA VAL A 158 -7.21 -5.11 -14.76
C VAL A 158 -7.38 -4.28 -16.03
N GLY A 159 -7.25 -4.93 -17.18
CA GLY A 159 -7.55 -4.32 -18.47
C GLY A 159 -6.46 -3.37 -18.96
N LEU A 160 -5.19 -3.76 -18.83
CA LEU A 160 -4.08 -3.01 -19.42
C LEU A 160 -4.28 -2.88 -20.95
N PRO A 161 -4.31 -1.66 -21.51
CA PRO A 161 -4.53 -1.44 -22.94
C PRO A 161 -3.44 -2.06 -23.82
N ASP A 162 -2.21 -2.10 -23.30
CA ASP A 162 -1.05 -2.69 -23.96
C ASP A 162 -0.32 -3.62 -22.99
N ALA A 163 -0.77 -4.89 -22.96
CA ALA A 163 -0.17 -5.92 -22.11
C ALA A 163 1.28 -6.26 -22.49
N LEU A 164 1.80 -5.77 -23.63
CA LEU A 164 3.20 -5.96 -24.02
C LEU A 164 4.13 -4.98 -23.30
N TYR A 165 3.62 -3.82 -22.84
CA TYR A 165 4.42 -2.79 -22.16
C TYR A 165 3.77 -2.30 -20.86
N PRO A 166 3.51 -3.21 -19.89
CA PRO A 166 2.89 -2.86 -18.61
C PRO A 166 3.69 -1.79 -17.86
N GLU A 167 5.03 -1.85 -17.95
CA GLU A 167 5.92 -0.88 -17.28
C GLU A 167 5.66 0.56 -17.75
N ALA A 168 5.44 0.78 -19.05
CA ALA A 168 5.19 2.12 -19.58
C ALA A 168 3.86 2.71 -19.05
N VAL A 169 2.85 1.86 -18.88
CA VAL A 169 1.56 2.22 -18.27
C VAL A 169 1.75 2.59 -16.80
N PHE A 170 2.46 1.77 -16.02
CA PHE A 170 2.69 2.04 -14.60
C PHE A 170 3.61 3.24 -14.36
N ASN A 171 4.61 3.48 -15.21
CA ASN A 171 5.45 4.67 -15.15
C ASN A 171 4.62 5.94 -15.39
N ARG A 172 3.69 5.91 -16.35
CA ARG A 172 2.76 7.03 -16.60
C ARG A 172 1.77 7.22 -15.44
N LEU A 173 1.28 6.13 -14.86
CA LEU A 173 0.42 6.18 -13.68
C LEU A 173 1.13 6.82 -12.49
N SER A 174 2.35 6.38 -12.22
CA SER A 174 3.20 6.95 -11.16
C SER A 174 3.43 8.45 -11.38
N MET A 175 3.66 8.87 -12.63
CA MET A 175 3.76 10.30 -12.97
C MET A 175 2.47 11.07 -12.69
N HIS A 176 1.29 10.55 -13.09
CA HIS A 176 0.02 11.22 -12.82
C HIS A 176 -0.28 11.33 -11.32
N ILE A 177 0.01 10.28 -10.54
CA ILE A 177 -0.11 10.30 -9.08
C ILE A 177 0.77 11.41 -8.50
N ARG A 178 2.04 11.46 -8.93
CA ARG A 178 2.98 12.50 -8.48
C ARG A 178 2.47 13.91 -8.71
N GLU A 179 1.97 14.18 -9.91
CA GLU A 179 1.52 15.51 -10.30
C GLU A 179 0.22 15.88 -9.58
N ALA A 180 -0.69 14.92 -9.37
CA ALA A 180 -1.94 15.14 -8.64
C ALA A 180 -1.68 15.36 -7.15
N SER A 181 -0.90 14.52 -6.49
CA SER A 181 -0.52 14.69 -5.09
C SER A 181 0.31 15.95 -4.85
N ALA A 182 1.06 16.44 -5.86
CA ALA A 182 1.73 17.74 -5.79
C ALA A 182 0.78 18.94 -5.98
N GLY A 183 -0.50 18.71 -6.32
CA GLY A 183 -1.49 19.73 -6.69
C GLY A 183 -1.22 20.40 -8.04
N ARG A 184 -0.47 19.75 -8.93
CA ARG A 184 -0.12 20.22 -10.29
C ARG A 184 -1.02 19.61 -11.37
N LEU A 185 -1.80 18.60 -11.01
CA LEU A 185 -2.80 17.97 -11.87
C LEU A 185 -4.17 18.00 -11.18
N ASP A 186 -5.11 18.73 -11.77
CA ASP A 186 -6.51 18.68 -11.38
C ASP A 186 -7.16 17.48 -12.07
N LEU A 187 -7.36 16.41 -11.30
CA LEU A 187 -8.00 15.19 -11.79
C LEU A 187 -9.49 15.42 -12.07
N ALA A 188 -10.18 16.23 -11.27
CA ALA A 188 -11.61 16.49 -11.44
C ALA A 188 -11.90 17.20 -12.76
N TYR A 189 -11.06 18.16 -13.15
CA TYR A 189 -11.16 18.83 -14.44
C TYR A 189 -10.93 17.90 -15.64
N ARG A 190 -10.06 16.89 -15.50
CA ARG A 190 -9.68 16.01 -16.62
C ARG A 190 -10.60 14.81 -16.84
N ILE A 191 -11.42 14.46 -15.87
CA ILE A 191 -12.36 13.33 -15.94
C ILE A 191 -13.81 13.78 -16.19
N ALA A 192 -14.08 15.09 -16.18
CA ALA A 192 -15.37 15.70 -16.52
C ALA A 192 -15.56 15.79 -18.04
#